data_AF-I0JN64-F1
#
_entry.id   AF-I0JN64-F1
#
_cell.length_a   1.000
_cell.length_b   1.000
_cell.length_c   1.000
_cell.angle_alpha   90.00
_cell.angle_beta   90.00
_cell.angle_gamma   90.00
#
_symmetry.space_group_name_H-M   'P 1'
#
loop_
_entity.id
_entity.type
_entity.pdbx_description
1 polymer ?
#
loop_
_entity_poly.entity_id
_entity_poly.type
_entity_poly.pdbx_seq_one_letter_code
_entity_poly.pdbx_strand_id
1 'polypeptide(L)'
;MKTIVVTGYKPMELGIFNPEDSKVSFIKEAIKKRILSLLDEGLEWVLISGQMGVELWTGEVVLDLKEEYSVNLGIIPPFENQQERWKEAYQLVYEEVTMMADFYKPVYNKGYEGPYQFRAKDQFLVEHSDGCLVLYDEETKGSPDYFLTAASNYAASHTYPILYITPLDLDEIVEELRMSNPDYWSQ
;
A
#
# COMPACT_ATOMS: atom_id res chain seq x y z
N MET A 1 9.74 -14.64 -1.90
CA MET A 1 8.31 -14.28 -1.77
C MET A 1 7.91 -13.72 -3.12
N LYS A 2 6.91 -14.25 -3.82
CA LYS A 2 6.55 -13.83 -5.19
C LYS A 2 5.42 -12.82 -5.23
N THR A 3 4.46 -12.94 -4.32
CA THR A 3 3.29 -12.04 -4.26
C THR A 3 3.18 -11.44 -2.87
N ILE A 4 3.16 -10.11 -2.76
CA ILE A 4 2.99 -9.41 -1.49
C ILE A 4 1.77 -8.49 -1.51
N VAL A 5 1.05 -8.43 -0.40
CA VAL A 5 0.02 -7.40 -0.19
C VAL A 5 0.64 -6.19 0.47
N VAL A 6 0.40 -5.00 -0.05
CA VAL A 6 0.82 -3.75 0.60
C VAL A 6 -0.42 -3.02 1.10
N THR A 7 -0.41 -2.60 2.37
CA THR A 7 -1.50 -1.82 2.96
C THR A 7 -0.97 -0.90 4.07
N GLY A 8 -1.82 -0.07 4.66
CA GLY A 8 -1.43 0.87 5.69
C GLY A 8 -2.46 1.97 5.89
N TYR A 9 -2.05 3.01 6.62
CA TYR A 9 -2.96 4.09 7.01
C TYR A 9 -3.57 4.85 5.82
N LYS A 10 -4.78 5.35 6.05
CA LYS A 10 -5.40 6.38 5.20
C LYS A 10 -4.75 7.74 5.44
N PRO A 11 -4.88 8.69 4.49
CA PRO A 11 -4.25 10.01 4.63
C PRO A 11 -4.61 10.73 5.93
N MET A 12 -5.89 10.66 6.34
CA MET A 12 -6.38 11.32 7.56
C MET A 12 -5.77 10.76 8.84
N GLU A 13 -5.39 9.47 8.86
CA GLU A 13 -4.76 8.83 10.02
C GLU A 13 -3.29 9.27 10.17
N LEU A 14 -2.67 9.70 9.07
CA LEU A 14 -1.32 10.29 9.02
C LEU A 14 -1.31 11.82 9.12
N GLY A 15 -2.48 12.44 9.31
CA GLY A 15 -2.64 13.89 9.29
C GLY A 15 -2.36 14.54 7.94
N ILE A 16 -2.46 13.78 6.84
CA ILE A 16 -2.27 14.22 5.46
C ILE A 16 -3.64 14.54 4.86
N PHE A 17 -3.90 15.82 4.61
CA PHE A 17 -5.17 16.29 4.05
C PHE A 17 -5.04 16.83 2.62
N ASN A 18 -3.81 17.07 2.18
CA ASN A 18 -3.45 17.55 0.85
C ASN A 18 -2.64 16.46 0.13
N PRO A 19 -3.01 16.05 -1.10
CA PRO A 19 -2.19 15.13 -1.91
C PRO A 19 -0.76 15.61 -2.14
N GLU A 20 -0.54 16.94 -2.20
CA GLU A 20 0.78 17.56 -2.41
C GLU A 20 1.60 17.71 -1.10
N ASP A 21 1.23 17.02 -0.03
CA ASP A 21 1.98 17.06 1.23
C ASP A 21 3.35 16.38 1.05
N SER A 22 4.44 17.06 1.44
CA SER A 22 5.79 16.50 1.40
C SER A 22 5.95 15.19 2.18
N LYS A 23 5.07 14.90 3.15
CA LYS A 23 5.05 13.60 3.83
C LYS A 23 4.78 12.44 2.88
N VAL A 24 3.99 12.67 1.83
CA VAL A 24 3.66 11.65 0.83
C VAL A 24 4.92 11.19 0.09
N SER A 25 5.84 12.10 -0.26
CA SER A 25 7.09 11.71 -0.92
C SER A 25 7.98 10.85 -0.03
N PHE A 26 8.07 11.15 1.27
CA PHE A 26 8.82 10.33 2.22
C PHE A 26 8.24 8.92 2.36
N ILE A 27 6.90 8.82 2.41
CA ILE A 27 6.20 7.53 2.48
C ILE A 27 6.41 6.73 1.18
N LYS A 28 6.29 7.38 0.02
CA LYS A 28 6.55 6.73 -1.28
C LYS A 28 7.99 6.22 -1.37
N GLU A 29 8.98 6.98 -0.92
CA GLU A 29 10.38 6.52 -0.90
C GLU A 29 10.60 5.34 0.07
N ALA A 30 9.97 5.35 1.25
CA ALA A 30 10.02 4.21 2.16
C ALA A 30 9.43 2.95 1.52
N ILE A 31 8.25 3.06 0.90
CA ILE A 31 7.60 1.97 0.17
C ILE A 31 8.51 1.47 -0.97
N LYS A 32 9.05 2.39 -1.77
CA LYS A 32 9.93 2.09 -2.91
C LYS A 32 11.14 1.28 -2.46
N LYS A 33 11.85 1.71 -1.42
CA LYS A 33 13.02 0.97 -0.90
C LYS A 33 12.66 -0.45 -0.46
N ARG A 34 11.52 -0.63 0.22
CA ARG A 34 11.08 -1.96 0.64
C ARG A 34 10.70 -2.84 -0.54
N ILE A 35 10.01 -2.30 -1.54
CA ILE A 35 9.68 -3.04 -2.77
C ILE A 35 10.95 -3.43 -3.53
N LEU A 36 11.92 -2.51 -3.68
CA LEU A 36 13.21 -2.81 -4.32
C LEU A 36 13.95 -3.96 -3.63
N SER A 37 14.05 -3.94 -2.30
CA SER A 37 14.65 -5.05 -1.54
C SER A 37 13.93 -6.38 -1.81
N LEU A 38 12.59 -6.36 -1.90
CA LEU A 38 11.81 -7.56 -2.19
C LEU A 38 11.97 -8.02 -3.64
N LEU A 39 12.17 -7.10 -4.59
CA LEU A 39 12.47 -7.41 -6.00
C LEU A 39 13.80 -8.15 -6.12
N ASP A 40 14.83 -7.73 -5.37
CA ASP A 40 16.11 -8.44 -5.29
C ASP A 40 15.94 -9.87 -4.74
N GLU A 41 14.91 -10.11 -3.94
CA GLU A 41 14.51 -11.42 -3.39
C GLU A 41 13.52 -12.19 -4.28
N GLY A 42 13.19 -11.68 -5.48
CA GLY A 42 12.35 -12.35 -6.46
C GLY A 42 10.84 -12.06 -6.35
N LEU A 43 10.46 -10.88 -5.85
CA LEU A 43 9.08 -10.39 -5.92
C LEU A 43 8.62 -10.23 -7.38
N GLU A 44 7.38 -10.64 -7.66
CA GLU A 44 6.77 -10.57 -8.99
C GLU A 44 5.46 -9.76 -9.00
N TRP A 45 4.71 -9.77 -7.88
CA TRP A 45 3.38 -9.15 -7.77
C TRP A 45 3.24 -8.33 -6.49
N VAL A 46 2.81 -7.08 -6.65
CA VAL A 46 2.32 -6.24 -5.57
C VAL A 46 0.80 -6.15 -5.66
N LEU A 47 0.12 -6.55 -4.59
CA LEU A 47 -1.33 -6.51 -4.49
C LEU A 47 -1.77 -5.40 -3.53
N ILE A 48 -2.76 -4.62 -3.96
CA ILE A 48 -3.46 -3.64 -3.12
C ILE A 48 -4.97 -3.81 -3.28
N SER A 49 -5.77 -3.27 -2.37
CA SER A 49 -7.21 -3.15 -2.58
C SER A 49 -7.65 -1.84 -3.21
N GLY A 50 -6.72 -0.89 -3.37
CA GLY A 50 -6.96 0.43 -3.93
C GLY A 50 -7.54 1.42 -2.92
N GLN A 51 -7.32 1.21 -1.62
CA GLN A 51 -7.75 2.16 -0.59
C GLN A 51 -6.95 3.49 -0.66
N MET A 52 -7.60 4.61 -0.35
CA MET A 52 -6.89 5.90 -0.21
C MET A 52 -5.71 5.82 0.78
N GLY A 53 -4.62 6.52 0.49
CA GLY A 53 -3.42 6.55 1.34
C GLY A 53 -2.38 5.56 0.85
N VAL A 54 -1.82 4.78 1.79
CA VAL A 54 -0.66 3.91 1.55
C VAL A 54 -0.85 2.97 0.36
N GLU A 55 -2.04 2.42 0.16
CA GLU A 55 -2.30 1.53 -0.97
C GLU A 55 -2.23 2.25 -2.33
N LEU A 56 -2.87 3.41 -2.48
CA LEU A 56 -2.76 4.19 -3.73
C LEU A 56 -1.34 4.70 -3.97
N TRP A 57 -0.66 5.18 -2.92
CA TRP A 57 0.75 5.60 -3.03
C TRP A 57 1.65 4.43 -3.45
N THR A 58 1.35 3.23 -2.96
CA THR A 58 2.04 2.01 -3.42
C THR A 58 1.76 1.75 -4.90
N GLY A 59 0.51 1.90 -5.34
CA GLY A 59 0.14 1.77 -6.75
C GLY A 59 0.99 2.69 -7.63
N GLU A 60 1.07 3.97 -7.30
CA GLU A 60 1.93 4.95 -8.00
C GLU A 60 3.40 4.51 -8.01
N VAL A 61 3.96 4.13 -6.85
CA VAL A 61 5.35 3.65 -6.74
C VAL A 61 5.61 2.43 -7.61
N VAL A 62 4.69 1.46 -7.64
CA VAL A 62 4.85 0.25 -8.47
C VAL A 62 4.78 0.61 -9.95
N LEU A 63 3.89 1.52 -10.35
CA LEU A 63 3.81 1.98 -11.74
C LEU A 63 5.13 2.63 -12.20
N ASP A 64 5.76 3.45 -11.35
CA ASP A 64 7.08 4.03 -11.64
C ASP A 64 8.15 2.93 -11.75
N LEU A 65 8.17 1.98 -10.80
CA LEU A 65 9.15 0.89 -10.79
C LEU A 65 9.03 -0.03 -12.01
N LYS A 66 7.84 -0.14 -12.63
CA LYS A 66 7.64 -0.97 -13.82
C LYS A 66 8.41 -0.51 -15.05
N GLU A 67 8.89 0.73 -15.08
CA GLU A 67 9.75 1.21 -16.16
C GLU A 67 11.12 0.52 -16.17
N GLU A 68 11.60 0.10 -14.99
CA GLU A 68 12.95 -0.45 -14.81
C GLU A 68 12.95 -1.92 -14.31
N TYR A 69 11.87 -2.37 -13.67
CA TYR A 69 11.78 -3.66 -13.01
C TYR A 69 10.60 -4.49 -13.51
N SER A 70 10.78 -5.82 -13.55
CA SER A 70 9.73 -6.77 -13.91
C SER A 70 8.82 -7.07 -12.71
N VAL A 71 7.93 -6.13 -12.38
CA VAL A 71 6.94 -6.25 -11.31
C VAL A 71 5.54 -6.00 -11.85
N ASN A 72 4.54 -6.67 -11.29
CA ASN A 72 3.14 -6.47 -11.67
C ASN A 72 2.35 -5.84 -10.52
N LEU A 73 1.39 -4.99 -10.86
CA LEU A 73 0.43 -4.39 -9.94
C LEU A 73 -0.93 -5.08 -10.10
N GLY A 74 -1.42 -5.66 -9.00
CA GLY A 74 -2.78 -6.18 -8.90
C GLY A 74 -3.64 -5.35 -7.96
N ILE A 75 -4.84 -4.99 -8.39
CA ILE A 75 -5.81 -4.22 -7.59
C ILE A 75 -7.08 -5.05 -7.41
N ILE A 76 -7.39 -5.33 -6.15
CA ILE A 76 -8.52 -6.19 -5.77
C ILE A 76 -9.44 -5.45 -4.80
N PRO A 77 -10.32 -4.57 -5.33
CA PRO A 77 -11.29 -3.85 -4.52
C PRO A 77 -12.25 -4.79 -3.79
N PRO A 78 -12.81 -4.39 -2.64
CA PRO A 78 -13.90 -5.14 -2.02
C PRO A 78 -15.16 -5.16 -2.88
N PHE A 79 -15.42 -4.11 -3.65
CA PHE A 79 -16.63 -3.93 -4.45
C PHE A 79 -16.41 -2.88 -5.55
N GLU A 80 -17.35 -2.76 -6.48
CA GLU A 80 -17.32 -1.79 -7.57
C GLU A 80 -17.52 -0.34 -7.08
N ASN A 81 -16.89 0.62 -7.75
CA ASN A 81 -17.04 2.06 -7.48
C ASN A 81 -16.71 2.48 -6.03
N GLN A 82 -15.73 1.83 -5.39
CA GLN A 82 -15.33 2.16 -4.01
C GLN A 82 -14.91 3.63 -3.79
N GLN A 83 -14.46 4.28 -4.87
CA GLN A 83 -13.97 5.65 -4.89
C GLN A 83 -15.07 6.72 -5.02
N GLU A 84 -16.32 6.34 -5.31
CA GLU A 84 -17.41 7.26 -5.71
C GLU A 84 -17.64 8.41 -4.71
N ARG A 85 -17.35 8.18 -3.43
CA ARG A 85 -17.54 9.18 -2.35
C ARG A 85 -16.28 9.96 -1.97
N TRP A 86 -15.16 9.73 -2.64
CA TRP A 86 -13.91 10.44 -2.34
C TRP A 86 -13.90 11.82 -3.01
N LYS A 87 -12.95 12.68 -2.63
CA LYS A 87 -12.72 13.94 -3.36
C LYS A 87 -12.19 13.61 -4.77
N GLU A 88 -12.52 14.46 -5.74
CA GLU A 88 -12.14 14.31 -7.15
C GLU A 88 -10.66 13.98 -7.34
N ALA A 89 -9.76 14.69 -6.65
CA ALA A 89 -8.32 14.42 -6.72
C ALA A 89 -7.95 12.96 -6.38
N TYR A 90 -8.60 12.33 -5.40
CA TYR A 90 -8.37 10.92 -5.05
C TYR A 90 -9.06 9.96 -6.02
N GLN A 91 -10.18 10.36 -6.63
CA GLN A 91 -10.84 9.55 -7.66
C GLN A 91 -9.97 9.46 -8.91
N LEU A 92 -9.38 10.58 -9.33
CA LEU A 92 -8.47 10.64 -10.47
C LEU A 92 -7.26 9.72 -10.30
N VAL A 93 -6.58 9.80 -9.14
CA VAL A 93 -5.44 8.91 -8.84
C VAL A 93 -5.87 7.44 -8.84
N TYR A 94 -7.02 7.11 -8.25
CA TYR A 94 -7.53 5.74 -8.25
C TYR A 94 -7.82 5.23 -9.67
N GLU A 95 -8.47 6.05 -10.50
CA GLU A 95 -8.79 5.71 -11.88
C GLU A 95 -7.53 5.51 -12.74
N GLU A 96 -6.54 6.38 -12.59
CA GLU A 96 -5.25 6.24 -13.27
C GLU A 96 -4.54 4.94 -12.86
N VAL A 97 -4.40 4.72 -11.55
CA VAL A 97 -3.72 3.53 -11.01
C VAL A 97 -4.44 2.24 -11.42
N THR A 98 -5.78 2.23 -11.42
CA THR A 98 -6.56 1.06 -11.88
C THR A 98 -6.49 0.82 -13.37
N MET A 99 -6.40 1.87 -14.19
CA MET A 99 -6.26 1.75 -15.64
C MET A 99 -4.90 1.17 -16.05
N MET A 100 -3.85 1.45 -15.29
CA MET A 100 -2.48 1.00 -15.57
C MET A 100 -2.08 -0.30 -14.86
N ALA A 101 -2.93 -0.81 -13.96
CA ALA A 101 -2.70 -2.07 -13.27
C ALA A 101 -2.72 -3.27 -14.24
N ASP A 102 -1.86 -4.26 -14.00
CA ASP A 102 -1.82 -5.50 -14.79
C ASP A 102 -3.02 -6.41 -14.51
N PHE A 103 -3.60 -6.25 -13.32
CA PHE A 103 -4.81 -6.96 -12.93
C PHE A 103 -5.72 -6.06 -12.10
N TYR A 104 -6.98 -5.98 -12.50
CA TYR A 104 -8.04 -5.33 -11.74
C TYR A 104 -9.27 -6.24 -11.65
N LYS A 105 -9.69 -6.58 -10.43
CA LYS A 105 -10.92 -7.34 -10.23
C LYS A 105 -11.52 -7.13 -8.84
N PRO A 106 -12.72 -6.55 -8.71
CA PRO A 106 -13.44 -6.50 -7.45
C PRO A 106 -13.79 -7.91 -6.92
N VAL A 107 -13.75 -8.10 -5.60
CA VAL A 107 -14.22 -9.33 -4.96
C VAL A 107 -15.72 -9.52 -5.17
N TYR A 108 -16.48 -8.43 -5.14
CA TYR A 108 -17.90 -8.39 -5.45
C TYR A 108 -18.17 -7.47 -6.65
N ASN A 109 -18.78 -8.03 -7.70
CA ASN A 109 -19.20 -7.29 -8.90
C ASN A 109 -20.56 -6.57 -8.66
N LYS A 110 -20.57 -5.72 -7.64
CA LYS A 110 -21.69 -4.87 -7.21
C LYS A 110 -21.15 -3.77 -6.32
N GLY A 111 -21.95 -2.73 -6.06
CA GLY A 111 -21.58 -1.67 -5.12
C GLY A 111 -21.53 -2.12 -3.66
N TYR A 112 -21.35 -1.14 -2.76
CA TYR A 112 -21.32 -1.39 -1.32
C TYR A 112 -22.68 -1.86 -0.77
N GLU A 113 -22.67 -2.99 -0.08
CA GLU A 113 -23.82 -3.60 0.59
C GLU A 113 -23.55 -3.87 2.08
N GLY A 114 -22.29 -3.95 2.51
CA GLY A 114 -21.99 -4.04 3.93
C GLY A 114 -20.56 -4.43 4.29
N PRO A 115 -20.23 -4.42 5.61
CA PRO A 115 -18.87 -4.65 6.11
C PRO A 115 -18.27 -6.01 5.73
N TYR A 116 -19.12 -6.99 5.39
CA TYR A 116 -18.69 -8.32 4.97
C TYR A 116 -17.83 -8.29 3.69
N GLN A 117 -18.02 -7.29 2.82
CA GLN A 117 -17.24 -7.15 1.59
C GLN A 117 -15.78 -6.80 1.88
N PHE A 118 -15.52 -5.95 2.88
CA PHE A 118 -14.16 -5.64 3.33
C PHE A 118 -13.47 -6.87 3.93
N ARG A 119 -14.19 -7.63 4.78
CA ARG A 119 -13.64 -8.88 5.37
C ARG A 119 -13.30 -9.93 4.32
N ALA A 120 -14.17 -10.11 3.34
CA ALA A 120 -13.93 -11.04 2.24
C ALA A 120 -12.71 -10.63 1.40
N LYS A 121 -12.53 -9.33 1.17
CA LYS A 121 -11.34 -8.77 0.51
C LYS A 121 -10.06 -9.00 1.33
N ASP A 122 -10.08 -8.73 2.63
CA ASP A 122 -8.92 -9.00 3.48
C ASP A 122 -8.55 -10.50 3.45
N GLN A 123 -9.54 -11.38 3.60
CA GLN A 123 -9.34 -12.82 3.53
C GLN A 123 -8.78 -13.25 2.17
N PHE A 124 -9.36 -12.76 1.07
CA PHE A 124 -8.93 -13.10 -0.29
C PHE A 124 -7.47 -12.70 -0.53
N LEU A 125 -7.09 -11.48 -0.15
CA LEU A 125 -5.72 -10.98 -0.32
C LEU A 125 -4.70 -11.82 0.46
N VAL A 126 -5.00 -12.15 1.70
CA VAL A 126 -4.12 -12.97 2.55
C VAL A 126 -3.99 -14.40 2.03
N GLU A 127 -5.09 -15.02 1.57
CA GLU A 127 -5.06 -16.39 1.02
C GLU A 127 -4.34 -16.51 -0.33
N HIS A 128 -4.17 -15.41 -1.07
CA HIS A 128 -3.60 -15.37 -2.41
C HIS A 128 -2.28 -14.58 -2.49
N SER A 129 -1.60 -14.40 -1.37
CA SER A 129 -0.28 -13.79 -1.30
C SER A 129 0.65 -14.57 -0.37
N ASP A 130 1.95 -14.33 -0.52
CA ASP A 130 3.00 -14.98 0.24
C ASP A 130 3.38 -14.18 1.51
N GLY A 131 2.75 -13.03 1.75
CA GLY A 131 3.05 -12.14 2.86
C GLY A 131 2.46 -10.75 2.67
N CYS A 132 2.66 -9.87 3.65
CA CYS A 132 2.30 -8.47 3.52
C CYS A 132 3.38 -7.51 3.99
N LEU A 133 3.32 -6.28 3.47
CA LEU A 133 4.04 -5.11 3.94
C LEU A 133 3.02 -4.07 4.41
N VAL A 134 3.14 -3.64 5.66
CA VAL A 134 2.16 -2.75 6.27
C VAL A 134 2.84 -1.50 6.81
N LEU A 135 2.43 -0.32 6.35
CA LEU A 135 2.80 0.92 7.03
C LEU A 135 1.88 1.09 8.25
N TYR A 136 2.43 0.80 9.42
CA TYR A 136 1.69 0.68 10.67
C TYR A 136 2.59 0.88 11.89
N ASP A 137 1.99 1.42 12.95
CA ASP A 137 2.57 1.63 14.26
C ASP A 137 1.69 0.94 15.32
N GLU A 138 2.29 0.07 16.14
CA GLU A 138 1.57 -0.65 17.20
C GLU A 138 0.97 0.27 18.26
N GLU A 139 1.56 1.45 18.48
CA GLU A 139 1.05 2.44 19.42
C GLU A 139 -0.16 3.20 18.85
N THR A 140 -0.26 3.28 17.52
CA THR A 140 -1.27 4.06 16.80
C THR A 140 -2.22 3.15 16.05
N LYS A 141 -3.25 2.65 16.75
CA LYS A 141 -4.32 1.84 16.13
C LYS A 141 -5.02 2.58 14.99
N GLY A 142 -5.51 1.83 14.01
CA GLY A 142 -6.19 2.43 12.85
C GLY A 142 -6.83 1.43 11.92
N SER A 143 -7.17 1.90 10.72
CA SER A 143 -7.77 1.09 9.67
C SER A 143 -6.95 -0.14 9.24
N PRO A 144 -5.60 -0.16 9.33
CA PRO A 144 -4.83 -1.38 9.06
C PRO A 144 -5.10 -2.54 10.02
N ASP A 145 -5.63 -2.29 11.22
CA ASP A 145 -5.91 -3.32 12.23
C ASP A 145 -6.79 -4.46 11.69
N TYR A 146 -7.75 -4.12 10.83
CA TYR A 146 -8.66 -5.10 10.24
C TYR A 146 -7.91 -6.10 9.36
N PHE A 147 -7.03 -5.61 8.47
CA PHE A 147 -6.21 -6.46 7.62
C PHE A 147 -5.16 -7.21 8.44
N LEU A 148 -4.48 -6.56 9.38
CA LEU A 148 -3.49 -7.18 10.27
C LEU A 148 -4.10 -8.31 11.11
N THR A 149 -5.36 -8.18 11.54
CA THR A 149 -6.08 -9.26 12.22
C THR A 149 -6.25 -10.47 11.30
N ALA A 150 -6.65 -10.27 10.03
CA ALA A 150 -6.78 -11.35 9.06
C ALA A 150 -5.42 -12.02 8.76
N ALA A 151 -4.39 -11.21 8.51
CA ALA A 151 -3.03 -11.67 8.27
C ALA A 151 -2.46 -12.47 9.45
N SER A 152 -2.63 -11.97 10.69
CA SER A 152 -2.15 -12.65 11.90
C SER A 152 -2.86 -13.99 12.13
N ASN A 153 -4.17 -14.04 11.90
CA ASN A 153 -4.94 -15.28 12.00
C ASN A 153 -4.48 -16.32 10.98
N TYR A 154 -4.18 -15.88 9.74
CA TYR A 154 -3.67 -16.77 8.71
C TYR A 154 -2.25 -17.27 9.03
N ALA A 155 -1.38 -16.37 9.47
CA ALA A 155 0.00 -16.66 9.90
C ALA A 155 0.09 -17.65 11.07
N ALA A 156 -0.96 -17.77 11.89
CA ALA A 156 -1.01 -18.76 12.97
C ALA A 156 -0.98 -20.23 12.48
N SER A 157 -1.28 -20.47 11.20
CA SER A 157 -1.30 -21.81 10.58
C SER A 157 -0.56 -21.91 9.25
N HIS A 158 -0.03 -20.80 8.72
CA HIS A 158 0.68 -20.72 7.44
C HIS A 158 1.98 -19.94 7.59
N THR A 159 2.96 -20.20 6.73
CA THR A 159 4.14 -19.33 6.64
C THR A 159 3.77 -18.06 5.90
N TYR A 160 3.40 -17.02 6.66
CA TYR A 160 2.96 -15.73 6.12
C TYR A 160 3.67 -14.59 6.86
N PRO A 161 4.82 -14.09 6.35
CA PRO A 161 5.52 -12.96 6.93
C PRO A 161 4.69 -11.68 6.87
N ILE A 162 4.65 -10.97 8.00
CA ILE A 162 4.09 -9.62 8.12
C ILE A 162 5.27 -8.66 8.31
N LEU A 163 5.56 -7.90 7.27
CA LEU A 163 6.62 -6.89 7.24
C LEU A 163 6.02 -5.53 7.58
N TYR A 164 6.79 -4.69 8.26
CA TYR A 164 6.35 -3.36 8.68
C TYR A 164 7.20 -2.25 8.08
N ILE A 165 6.55 -1.12 7.79
CA ILE A 165 7.16 0.21 7.72
C ILE A 165 6.64 0.97 8.93
N THR A 166 7.52 1.22 9.88
CA THR A 166 7.24 1.89 11.15
C THR A 166 7.52 3.40 11.04
N PRO A 167 7.07 4.22 12.01
CA PRO A 167 7.45 5.63 12.08
C PRO A 167 8.97 5.85 12.11
N LEU A 168 9.71 4.96 12.79
CA LEU A 168 11.17 5.03 12.82
C LEU A 168 11.78 4.86 11.42
N ASP A 169 11.28 3.90 10.64
CA ASP A 169 11.71 3.73 9.25
C ASP A 169 11.47 5.01 8.43
N LEU A 170 10.33 5.69 8.64
CA LEU A 170 10.05 6.95 7.96
C LEU A 170 11.00 8.07 8.38
N ASP A 171 11.35 8.17 9.66
CA ASP A 171 12.32 9.16 10.16
C ASP A 171 13.72 8.93 9.55
N GLU A 172 14.14 7.67 9.42
CA GLU A 172 15.39 7.31 8.75
C GLU A 172 15.41 7.76 7.29
N ILE A 173 14.31 7.52 6.54
CA ILE A 173 14.18 8.00 5.15
C ILE A 173 14.27 9.53 5.07
N VAL A 174 13.64 10.24 6.00
CA VAL A 174 13.68 11.72 6.03
C VAL A 174 15.12 12.20 6.22
N GLU A 175 15.86 11.62 7.17
CA GLU A 175 17.25 12.01 7.42
C GLU A 175 18.18 11.65 6.25
N GLU A 176 18.03 10.49 5.64
CA GLU A 176 18.80 10.11 4.45
C GLU A 176 18.57 11.08 3.26
N LEU A 177 17.31 11.46 3.03
CA LEU A 177 16.97 12.41 1.97
C LEU A 177 17.48 13.82 2.27
N ARG A 178 17.48 14.24 3.55
CA ARG A 178 18.11 15.49 3.97
C ARG A 178 19.62 15.47 3.75
N MET A 179 20.29 14.37 4.11
CA MET A 179 21.75 14.23 3.99
C MET A 179 22.23 14.12 2.53
N SER A 180 21.39 13.56 1.65
CA SER A 180 21.68 13.46 0.22
C SER A 180 21.40 14.74 -0.56
N ASN A 181 20.74 15.73 0.05
CA ASN A 181 20.54 17.03 -0.56
C ASN A 181 21.87 17.81 -0.63
N PRO A 182 22.37 18.17 -1.83
CA PRO A 182 23.64 18.88 -2.00
C PRO A 182 23.71 20.22 -1.25
N ASP A 183 22.56 20.86 -1.02
CA ASP A 183 22.48 22.15 -0.34
C ASP A 183 22.61 22.04 1.20
N TYR A 184 22.54 20.85 1.78
CA TYR A 184 22.61 20.65 3.24
C TYR A 184 23.98 21.01 3.82
N TRP A 185 25.06 20.72 3.10
CA TRP A 185 26.43 21.07 3.53
C TRP A 185 26.82 22.53 3.25
N SER A 186 25.90 23.32 2.70
CA SER A 186 26.15 24.70 2.26
C SER A 186 25.63 25.78 3.23
N GLN A 187 25.09 25.39 4.39
CA GLN A 187 24.61 26.29 5.45
C GLN A 187 25.56 26.37 6.65
#